data_AF-A0AAU1BT50-F1
#
_entry.id   AF-A0AAU1BT50-F1
#
_cell.length_a   1.000
_cell.length_b   1.000
_cell.length_c   1.000
_cell.angle_alpha   90.00
_cell.angle_beta   90.00
_cell.angle_gamma   90.00
#
_symmetry.space_group_name_H-M   'P 1'
#
loop_
_entity.id
_entity.type
_entity.pdbx_description
1 polymer ?
#
loop_
_entity_poly.entity_id
_entity_poly.type
_entity_poly.pdbx_seq_one_letter_code
_entity_poly.pdbx_strand_id
1 'polypeptide(L)'
;MQFGTSAYNLEFGFWQNSKDAQFYNRWRDALREHGDDEYGLEVAHDQVKVGPGQGQKVRGYQSLATLMQQGHGYSPQFVADVTDDMIAMEKKDPNVWDLYGHFDNKNGGGWFANDPVDAALGVMSHDAEGAAGYLDPGTEDGKKRFDYLLGHGEGSRDWDVINTSNWDSQGAKAETHGPDIPDVDNRKGLGDALTAGATGIDPSGPPHALTTHSGVNNRIFEHSLDFLSKQGNDVPASLRDDLAKIMTNYGDKVYATMSDPSGHTPLNQGQVMEMTKQISRSEESYGMLHEGMNHAIVGSFYDRSRRPEDTLDAAGYAIGFMEEGRYNALKGDQHDYTWDKAWSYHASGAILNFIPGIGDIAQRGADAVTSAWIMDEQKHQADKLTNDNQQTYTMRQYQLNALADQWYKVNSTWATGETGYSASEGIYKKIAAAADHGNSMADGIAGTH
;
A
#
# COMPACT_ATOMS: atom_id res chain seq x y z
N MET A 1 -25.60 -4.64 1.46
CA MET A 1 -24.37 -5.20 2.06
C MET A 1 -24.34 -6.72 1.97
N GLN A 2 -23.22 -7.28 1.50
CA GLN A 2 -22.96 -8.73 1.54
C GLN A 2 -21.69 -8.96 2.37
N PHE A 3 -21.85 -9.29 3.65
CA PHE A 3 -20.75 -9.85 4.44
C PHE A 3 -20.84 -11.37 4.35
N GLY A 4 -19.73 -12.04 4.09
CA GLY A 4 -19.71 -13.49 3.90
C GLY A 4 -20.67 -13.97 2.80
N THR A 5 -21.12 -15.23 2.91
CA THR A 5 -21.98 -15.86 1.89
C THR A 5 -23.40 -15.26 1.87
N SER A 6 -24.15 -15.46 0.78
CA SER A 6 -25.58 -15.12 0.72
C SER A 6 -26.39 -15.75 1.88
N ALA A 7 -25.95 -16.90 2.39
CA ALA A 7 -26.56 -17.53 3.55
C ALA A 7 -26.33 -16.73 4.84
N TYR A 8 -25.13 -16.19 5.06
CA TYR A 8 -24.84 -15.34 6.22
C TYR A 8 -25.76 -14.11 6.24
N ASN A 9 -25.88 -13.41 5.11
CA ASN A 9 -26.71 -12.20 5.02
C ASN A 9 -28.19 -12.49 5.26
N LEU A 10 -28.67 -13.65 4.81
CA LEU A 10 -30.03 -14.11 5.07
C LEU A 10 -30.25 -14.37 6.57
N GLU A 11 -29.33 -15.11 7.20
CA GLU A 11 -29.37 -15.41 8.63
C GLU A 11 -29.27 -14.15 9.48
N PHE A 12 -28.39 -13.20 9.11
CA PHE A 12 -28.27 -11.92 9.78
C PHE A 12 -29.56 -11.10 9.67
N GLY A 13 -30.18 -11.06 8.48
CA GLY A 13 -31.48 -10.42 8.29
C GLY A 13 -32.59 -11.04 9.15
N PHE A 14 -32.61 -12.38 9.29
CA PHE A 14 -33.54 -13.03 10.21
C PHE A 14 -33.23 -12.71 11.68
N TRP A 15 -31.95 -12.74 12.06
CA TRP A 15 -31.50 -12.42 13.41
C TRP A 15 -31.85 -10.97 13.78
N GLN A 16 -31.68 -10.00 12.89
CA GLN A 16 -32.02 -8.58 13.13
C GLN A 16 -33.50 -8.38 13.48
N ASN A 17 -34.39 -9.25 13.00
CA ASN A 17 -35.82 -9.22 13.29
C ASN A 17 -36.21 -10.08 14.51
N SER A 18 -35.24 -10.74 15.14
CA SER A 18 -35.45 -11.56 16.34
C SER A 18 -35.47 -10.73 17.62
N LYS A 19 -35.90 -11.34 18.72
CA LYS A 19 -35.81 -10.72 20.05
C LYS A 19 -34.36 -10.54 20.50
N ASP A 20 -33.46 -11.40 20.04
CA ASP A 20 -32.05 -11.39 20.46
C ASP A 20 -31.31 -10.18 19.88
N ALA A 21 -31.72 -9.68 18.72
CA ALA A 21 -31.18 -8.46 18.13
C ALA A 21 -31.73 -7.16 18.73
N GLN A 22 -32.71 -7.19 19.65
CA GLN A 22 -33.29 -5.96 20.21
C GLN A 22 -32.29 -5.11 20.99
N PHE A 23 -31.28 -5.74 21.61
CA PHE A 23 -30.20 -5.00 22.23
C PHE A 23 -29.36 -4.31 21.15
N TYR A 24 -28.90 -5.05 20.16
CA TYR A 24 -28.09 -4.54 19.05
C TYR A 24 -28.76 -3.36 18.34
N ASN A 25 -30.01 -3.53 17.91
CA ASN A 25 -30.74 -2.50 17.17
C ASN A 25 -30.92 -1.22 18.01
N ARG A 26 -31.29 -1.35 19.28
CA ARG A 26 -31.44 -0.17 20.16
C ARG A 26 -30.10 0.50 20.46
N TRP A 27 -29.04 -0.28 20.64
CA TRP A 27 -27.70 0.25 20.85
C TRP A 27 -27.21 1.03 19.63
N ARG A 28 -27.43 0.48 18.42
CA ARG A 28 -27.15 1.13 17.14
C ARG A 28 -27.95 2.41 16.95
N ASP A 29 -29.24 2.40 17.27
CA ASP A 29 -30.09 3.59 17.19
C ASP A 29 -29.59 4.70 18.11
N ALA A 30 -29.27 4.37 19.37
CA ALA A 30 -28.73 5.33 20.32
C ALA A 30 -27.35 5.86 19.90
N LEU A 31 -26.50 5.01 19.31
CA LEU A 31 -25.19 5.42 18.83
C LEU A 31 -25.30 6.37 17.62
N ARG A 32 -26.28 6.18 16.74
CA ARG A 32 -26.57 7.13 15.65
C ARG A 32 -27.13 8.46 16.13
N GLU A 33 -27.77 8.47 17.30
CA GLU A 33 -28.31 9.68 17.91
C GLU A 33 -27.25 10.47 18.71
N HIS A 34 -26.32 9.76 19.37
CA HIS A 34 -25.39 10.35 20.34
C HIS A 34 -23.92 10.22 19.96
N GLY A 35 -23.60 9.67 18.80
CA GLY A 35 -22.24 9.36 18.39
C GLY A 35 -21.39 10.60 18.07
N ASP A 36 -22.01 11.71 17.70
CA ASP A 36 -21.39 13.03 17.51
C ASP A 36 -21.51 13.95 18.74
N ASP A 37 -22.13 13.49 19.83
CA ASP A 37 -22.15 14.25 21.08
C ASP A 37 -20.72 14.46 21.61
N GLU A 38 -20.51 15.57 22.32
CA GLU A 38 -19.21 15.98 22.82
C GLU A 38 -18.93 15.51 24.24
N TYR A 39 -17.76 14.92 24.45
CA TYR A 39 -17.30 14.39 25.73
C TYR A 39 -15.92 14.95 26.11
N GLY A 40 -15.72 15.25 27.38
CA GLY A 40 -14.41 15.66 27.88
C GLY A 40 -13.48 14.45 28.00
N LEU A 41 -12.35 14.49 27.30
CA LEU A 41 -11.28 13.49 27.40
C LEU A 41 -9.94 14.22 27.53
N GLU A 42 -9.16 13.88 28.57
CA GLU A 42 -7.91 14.57 28.90
C GLU A 42 -6.94 14.63 27.71
N VAL A 43 -6.87 13.57 26.90
CA VAL A 43 -5.98 13.48 25.74
C VAL A 43 -6.21 14.58 24.71
N ALA A 44 -7.46 15.00 24.50
CA ALA A 44 -7.79 16.08 23.57
C ALA A 44 -7.84 17.43 24.29
N HIS A 45 -8.40 17.45 25.50
CA HIS A 45 -8.55 18.66 26.31
C HIS A 45 -7.20 19.34 26.61
N ASP A 46 -6.18 18.54 26.96
CA ASP A 46 -4.86 19.03 27.35
C ASP A 46 -3.87 19.10 26.18
N GLN A 47 -4.29 18.68 24.98
CA GLN A 47 -3.45 18.65 23.78
C GLN A 47 -2.98 20.06 23.39
N VAL A 48 -3.91 21.03 23.47
CA VAL A 48 -3.61 22.44 23.25
C VAL A 48 -3.63 23.18 24.59
N LYS A 49 -2.45 23.62 25.04
CA LYS A 49 -2.31 24.27 26.35
C LYS A 49 -2.82 25.71 26.37
N VAL A 50 -2.72 26.42 25.24
CA VAL A 50 -3.10 27.82 25.06
C VAL A 50 -3.51 28.03 23.60
N GLY A 51 -4.60 28.74 23.35
CA GLY A 51 -5.07 29.08 22.00
C GLY A 51 -6.35 28.35 21.60
N PRO A 52 -6.80 28.49 20.32
CA PRO A 52 -7.88 27.72 19.73
C PRO A 52 -7.68 26.22 19.95
N GLY A 53 -8.75 25.52 20.37
CA GLY A 53 -8.68 24.10 20.73
C GLY A 53 -8.34 23.82 22.19
N GLN A 54 -7.97 24.82 23.00
CA GLN A 54 -7.82 24.63 24.44
C GLN A 54 -9.15 24.13 25.04
N GLY A 55 -9.09 22.99 25.73
CA GLY A 55 -10.26 22.40 26.36
C GLY A 55 -11.28 21.80 25.38
N GLN A 56 -10.84 21.51 24.15
CA GLN A 56 -11.65 20.79 23.17
C GLN A 56 -12.15 19.45 23.71
N LYS A 57 -13.25 18.99 23.12
CA LYS A 57 -13.90 17.74 23.46
C LYS A 57 -13.80 16.78 22.29
N VAL A 58 -14.01 15.50 22.57
CA VAL A 58 -14.03 14.44 21.58
C VAL A 58 -15.47 13.99 21.31
N ARG A 59 -15.69 13.41 20.14
CA ARG A 59 -16.98 12.81 19.76
C ARG A 59 -17.14 11.41 20.34
N GLY A 60 -18.37 10.97 20.53
CA GLY A 60 -18.69 9.61 20.99
C GLY A 60 -18.07 8.52 20.11
N TYR A 61 -18.09 8.68 18.79
CA TYR A 61 -17.47 7.75 17.84
C TYR A 61 -15.94 7.70 17.93
N GLN A 62 -15.26 8.81 18.17
CA GLN A 62 -13.81 8.83 18.44
C GLN A 62 -13.48 8.01 19.69
N SER A 63 -14.28 8.14 20.74
CA SER A 63 -14.12 7.34 21.97
C SER A 63 -14.38 5.85 21.73
N LEU A 64 -15.43 5.50 20.96
CA LEU A 64 -15.75 4.12 20.63
C LEU A 64 -14.67 3.47 19.76
N ALA A 65 -14.22 4.15 18.70
CA ALA A 65 -13.17 3.65 17.81
C ALA A 65 -11.85 3.40 18.58
N THR A 66 -11.50 4.33 19.47
CA THR A 66 -10.35 4.19 20.37
C THR A 66 -10.45 2.92 21.23
N LEU A 67 -11.62 2.63 21.80
CA LEU A 67 -11.85 1.39 22.56
C LEU A 67 -11.81 0.15 21.66
N MET A 68 -12.37 0.25 20.46
CA MET A 68 -12.41 -0.86 19.51
C MET A 68 -11.01 -1.33 19.12
N GLN A 69 -10.07 -0.41 18.89
CA GLN A 69 -8.66 -0.71 18.59
C GLN A 69 -7.96 -1.55 19.67
N GLN A 70 -8.44 -1.51 20.93
CA GLN A 70 -7.88 -2.30 22.03
C GLN A 70 -8.48 -3.71 22.14
N GLY A 71 -9.58 -3.97 21.43
CA GLY A 71 -10.27 -5.26 21.46
C GLY A 71 -10.01 -6.10 20.22
N HIS A 72 -10.54 -7.33 20.22
CA HIS A 72 -10.44 -8.27 19.11
C HIS A 72 -11.70 -9.13 19.04
N GLY A 73 -11.89 -9.84 17.92
CA GLY A 73 -13.00 -10.78 17.73
C GLY A 73 -14.35 -10.11 17.43
N TYR A 74 -14.34 -8.87 16.95
CA TYR A 74 -15.53 -8.22 16.42
C TYR A 74 -16.03 -8.95 15.16
N SER A 75 -17.34 -9.03 14.98
CA SER A 75 -17.88 -9.53 13.72
C SER A 75 -17.68 -8.51 12.60
N PRO A 76 -17.40 -8.92 11.34
CA PRO A 76 -17.28 -8.01 10.21
C PRO A 76 -18.46 -7.06 10.04
N GLN A 77 -19.67 -7.59 10.21
CA GLN A 77 -20.90 -6.82 10.13
C GLN A 77 -20.96 -5.72 11.19
N PHE A 78 -20.55 -6.00 12.44
CA PHE A 78 -20.54 -4.99 13.50
C PHE A 78 -19.60 -3.84 13.17
N VAL A 79 -18.36 -4.16 12.77
CA VAL A 79 -17.34 -3.15 12.47
C VAL A 79 -17.82 -2.30 11.29
N ALA A 80 -18.28 -2.94 10.21
CA ALA A 80 -18.76 -2.23 9.04
C ALA A 80 -20.00 -1.37 9.29
N ASP A 81 -20.96 -1.87 10.06
CA ASP A 81 -22.12 -1.08 10.47
C ASP A 81 -21.66 0.17 11.23
N VAL A 82 -20.68 0.06 12.15
CA VAL A 82 -20.14 1.19 12.92
C VAL A 82 -19.40 2.17 12.02
N THR A 83 -18.56 1.68 11.11
CA THR A 83 -17.86 2.53 10.13
C THR A 83 -18.82 3.28 9.22
N ASP A 84 -19.88 2.62 8.71
CA ASP A 84 -20.87 3.26 7.85
C ASP A 84 -21.65 4.37 8.57
N ASP A 85 -21.93 4.21 9.87
CA ASP A 85 -22.57 5.27 10.66
C ASP A 85 -21.66 6.49 10.83
N MET A 86 -20.36 6.27 11.06
CA MET A 86 -19.37 7.36 11.13
C MET A 86 -19.28 8.09 9.78
N ILE A 87 -19.20 7.35 8.66
CA ILE A 87 -19.21 7.93 7.30
C ILE A 87 -20.51 8.70 7.05
N ALA A 88 -21.65 8.20 7.53
CA ALA A 88 -22.93 8.89 7.37
C ALA A 88 -23.01 10.19 8.17
N MET A 89 -22.27 10.31 9.28
CA MET A 89 -22.13 11.56 10.02
C MET A 89 -21.18 12.53 9.32
N GLU A 90 -20.01 12.06 8.90
CA GLU A 90 -19.02 12.85 8.16
C GLU A 90 -19.61 13.45 6.86
N LYS A 91 -20.47 12.70 6.15
CA LYS A 91 -21.18 13.22 4.97
C LYS A 91 -22.18 14.34 5.26
N LYS A 92 -22.65 14.47 6.50
CA LYS A 92 -23.54 15.58 6.92
C LYS A 92 -22.74 16.79 7.39
N ASP A 93 -21.60 16.54 8.03
CA ASP A 93 -20.67 17.53 8.55
C ASP A 93 -19.23 17.04 8.33
N PRO A 94 -18.56 17.47 7.24
CA PRO A 94 -17.22 16.99 6.89
C PRO A 94 -16.17 17.21 7.99
N ASN A 95 -16.38 18.21 8.83
CA ASN A 95 -15.45 18.65 9.87
C ASN A 95 -15.80 18.06 11.26
N VAL A 96 -16.73 17.10 11.33
CA VAL A 96 -17.25 16.57 12.61
C VAL A 96 -16.16 15.90 13.47
N TRP A 97 -15.09 15.40 12.86
CA TRP A 97 -13.97 14.73 13.55
C TRP A 97 -12.78 15.65 13.84
N ASP A 98 -12.78 16.87 13.31
CA ASP A 98 -11.58 17.69 13.32
C ASP A 98 -11.22 18.13 14.73
N LEU A 99 -9.95 17.97 15.08
CA LEU A 99 -9.40 18.38 16.37
C LEU A 99 -8.16 19.25 16.18
N TYR A 100 -7.85 20.07 17.18
CA TYR A 100 -6.60 20.82 17.21
C TYR A 100 -5.47 19.97 17.79
N GLY A 101 -4.32 20.01 17.14
CA GLY A 101 -3.11 19.30 17.56
C GLY A 101 -2.97 17.90 16.94
N HIS A 102 -1.75 17.38 16.96
CA HIS A 102 -1.40 16.09 16.35
C HIS A 102 -1.62 14.94 17.32
N PHE A 103 -2.22 13.85 16.88
CA PHE A 103 -2.51 12.69 17.74
C PHE A 103 -1.67 11.45 17.37
N ASP A 104 -0.56 11.63 16.67
CA ASP A 104 0.34 10.59 16.15
C ASP A 104 1.45 10.12 17.12
N ASN A 105 1.71 10.88 18.18
CA ASN A 105 2.86 10.62 19.07
C ASN A 105 2.65 9.42 20.01
N LYS A 106 3.46 8.36 19.83
CA LYS A 106 3.48 7.13 20.66
C LYS A 106 3.69 7.37 22.16
N ASN A 107 4.36 8.45 22.56
CA ASN A 107 4.59 8.81 23.96
C ASN A 107 3.55 9.83 24.50
N GLY A 108 2.48 10.10 23.73
CA GLY A 108 1.43 11.07 24.02
C GLY A 108 0.06 10.59 23.53
N GLY A 109 -0.58 11.36 22.65
CA GLY A 109 -1.94 11.11 22.15
C GLY A 109 -2.11 9.95 21.16
N GLY A 110 -1.03 9.27 20.74
CA GLY A 110 -0.96 8.19 19.74
C GLY A 110 -1.87 6.98 19.93
N TRP A 111 -2.52 6.85 21.08
CA TRP A 111 -3.47 5.76 21.36
C TRP A 111 -4.92 6.14 21.05
N PHE A 112 -5.19 7.43 20.83
CA PHE A 112 -6.53 7.97 20.64
C PHE A 112 -6.87 8.03 19.15
N ALA A 113 -8.02 7.48 18.78
CA ALA A 113 -8.56 7.55 17.43
C ALA A 113 -9.20 8.93 17.19
N ASN A 114 -8.38 9.92 16.84
CA ASN A 114 -8.86 11.22 16.36
C ASN A 114 -9.63 11.07 15.03
N ASP A 115 -9.19 10.16 14.15
CA ASP A 115 -9.99 9.72 13.01
C ASP A 115 -10.72 8.41 13.33
N PRO A 116 -12.03 8.44 13.65
CA PRO A 116 -12.76 7.23 14.00
C PRO A 116 -13.02 6.31 12.80
N VAL A 117 -13.11 6.88 11.59
CA VAL A 117 -13.34 6.09 10.37
C VAL A 117 -12.09 5.30 10.03
N ASP A 118 -10.92 5.95 10.02
CA ASP A 118 -9.65 5.27 9.77
C ASP A 118 -9.36 4.22 10.85
N ALA A 119 -9.56 4.56 12.12
CA ALA A 119 -9.41 3.61 13.22
C ALA A 119 -10.32 2.38 13.08
N ALA A 120 -11.59 2.56 12.68
CA ALA A 120 -12.51 1.45 12.45
C ALA A 120 -12.10 0.58 11.24
N LEU A 121 -11.55 1.17 10.19
CA LEU A 121 -10.96 0.44 9.06
C LEU A 121 -9.73 -0.37 9.52
N GLY A 122 -8.89 0.20 10.38
CA GLY A 122 -7.78 -0.51 11.01
C GLY A 122 -8.26 -1.73 11.79
N VAL A 123 -9.32 -1.60 12.61
CA VAL A 123 -9.95 -2.73 13.31
C VAL A 123 -10.48 -3.77 12.33
N MET A 124 -11.08 -3.34 11.22
CA MET A 124 -11.60 -4.23 10.18
C MET A 124 -10.50 -5.04 9.48
N SER A 125 -9.30 -4.48 9.35
CA SER A 125 -8.18 -5.12 8.65
C SER A 125 -7.73 -6.46 9.26
N HIS A 126 -7.99 -6.67 10.56
CA HIS A 126 -7.70 -7.93 11.25
C HIS A 126 -8.62 -9.09 10.82
N ASP A 127 -9.71 -8.80 10.10
CA ASP A 127 -10.54 -9.80 9.44
C ASP A 127 -10.50 -9.56 7.92
N ALA A 128 -9.58 -10.24 7.24
CA ALA A 128 -9.37 -10.06 5.81
C ALA A 128 -10.60 -10.43 4.95
N GLU A 129 -11.43 -11.39 5.40
CA GLU A 129 -12.70 -11.69 4.71
C GLU A 129 -13.71 -10.55 4.92
N GLY A 130 -13.77 -10.00 6.13
CA GLY A 130 -14.57 -8.83 6.46
C GLY A 130 -14.17 -7.59 5.65
N ALA A 131 -12.88 -7.27 5.60
CA ALA A 131 -12.33 -6.18 4.81
C ALA A 131 -12.61 -6.38 3.31
N ALA A 132 -12.46 -7.61 2.80
CA ALA A 132 -12.78 -7.94 1.43
C ALA A 132 -14.28 -7.74 1.12
N GLY A 133 -15.18 -8.18 2.01
CA GLY A 133 -16.62 -7.97 1.83
C GLY A 133 -17.04 -6.50 1.91
N TYR A 134 -16.40 -5.72 2.78
CA TYR A 134 -16.73 -4.30 2.96
C TYR A 134 -16.33 -3.45 1.76
N LEU A 135 -15.14 -3.72 1.20
CA LEU A 135 -14.57 -3.00 0.07
C LEU A 135 -14.93 -3.61 -1.29
N ASP A 136 -15.63 -4.75 -1.39
CA ASP A 136 -15.86 -5.41 -2.70
C ASP A 136 -16.50 -4.49 -3.76
N PRO A 137 -15.76 -4.09 -4.81
CA PRO A 137 -16.28 -3.22 -5.86
C PRO A 137 -17.27 -3.94 -6.78
N GLY A 138 -17.44 -5.26 -6.62
CA GLY A 138 -18.51 -6.03 -7.23
C GLY A 138 -19.90 -5.73 -6.65
N THR A 139 -19.99 -4.95 -5.57
CA THR A 139 -21.24 -4.49 -4.97
C THR A 139 -21.41 -2.97 -5.12
N GLU A 140 -22.65 -2.51 -5.17
CA GLU A 140 -22.93 -1.06 -5.24
C GLU A 140 -22.42 -0.31 -4.00
N ASP A 141 -22.61 -0.89 -2.81
CA ASP A 141 -22.14 -0.31 -1.54
C ASP A 141 -20.62 -0.24 -1.50
N GLY A 142 -19.92 -1.34 -1.83
CA GLY A 142 -18.46 -1.40 -1.85
C GLY A 142 -17.85 -0.41 -2.84
N LYS A 143 -18.44 -0.25 -4.03
CA LYS A 143 -18.03 0.77 -5.00
C LYS A 143 -18.18 2.19 -4.45
N LYS A 144 -19.32 2.53 -3.83
CA LYS A 144 -19.53 3.85 -3.20
C LYS A 144 -18.53 4.13 -2.09
N ARG A 145 -18.13 3.10 -1.32
CA ARG A 145 -17.09 3.23 -0.30
C ARG A 145 -15.72 3.42 -0.90
N PHE A 146 -15.39 2.70 -1.97
CA PHE A 146 -14.17 2.92 -2.75
C PHE A 146 -14.07 4.36 -3.24
N ASP A 147 -15.11 4.84 -3.93
CA ASP A 147 -15.19 6.21 -4.46
C ASP A 147 -15.06 7.24 -3.33
N TYR A 148 -15.67 6.99 -2.16
CA TYR A 148 -15.60 7.90 -1.02
C TYR A 148 -14.22 7.89 -0.32
N LEU A 149 -13.70 6.71 0.01
CA LEU A 149 -12.51 6.54 0.86
C LEU A 149 -11.20 6.76 0.09
N LEU A 150 -11.11 6.23 -1.13
CA LEU A 150 -9.91 6.36 -1.96
C LEU A 150 -9.99 7.53 -2.95
N GLY A 151 -11.18 8.12 -3.14
CA GLY A 151 -11.37 9.21 -4.08
C GLY A 151 -10.54 10.45 -3.79
N HIS A 152 -10.44 11.31 -4.79
CA HIS A 152 -9.81 12.62 -4.69
C HIS A 152 -10.77 13.69 -5.25
N GLY A 153 -10.95 14.78 -4.50
CA GLY A 153 -11.82 15.89 -4.88
C GLY A 153 -13.28 15.79 -4.41
N GLU A 154 -14.17 16.52 -5.07
CA GLU A 154 -15.57 16.70 -4.65
C GLU A 154 -16.31 15.36 -4.45
N GLY A 155 -16.93 15.19 -3.29
CA GLY A 155 -17.69 13.97 -2.94
C GLY A 155 -16.84 12.82 -2.40
N SER A 156 -15.52 12.98 -2.36
CA SER A 156 -14.61 12.09 -1.64
C SER A 156 -14.51 12.51 -0.17
N ARG A 157 -14.00 11.62 0.67
CA ARG A 157 -13.70 11.90 2.06
C ARG A 157 -12.63 12.99 2.17
N ASP A 158 -12.86 13.95 3.04
CA ASP A 158 -11.80 14.83 3.51
C ASP A 158 -10.98 14.08 4.56
N TRP A 159 -9.67 14.03 4.36
CA TRP A 159 -8.75 13.32 5.23
C TRP A 159 -7.87 14.29 6.04
N ASP A 160 -8.15 15.58 5.94
CA ASP A 160 -7.45 16.64 6.65
C ASP A 160 -8.16 16.89 7.98
N VAL A 161 -7.97 15.97 8.94
CA VAL A 161 -8.71 15.95 10.22
C VAL A 161 -8.06 16.80 11.34
N ILE A 162 -7.01 17.55 11.04
CA ILE A 162 -6.33 18.42 12.02
C ILE A 162 -6.60 19.88 11.70
N ASN A 163 -7.28 20.55 12.64
CA ASN A 163 -7.47 21.99 12.61
C ASN A 163 -6.12 22.72 12.81
N THR A 164 -5.81 23.66 11.93
CA THR A 164 -4.63 24.53 12.07
C THR A 164 -5.01 25.97 12.41
N SER A 165 -4.03 26.74 12.89
CA SER A 165 -4.17 28.16 13.13
C SER A 165 -3.11 28.97 12.40
N ASN A 166 -3.53 30.10 11.81
CA ASN A 166 -2.69 31.05 11.12
C ASN A 166 -2.46 32.29 11.99
N TRP A 167 -1.21 32.75 12.00
CA TRP A 167 -0.79 33.99 12.61
C TRP A 167 -0.41 34.99 11.51
N ASP A 168 -1.08 36.14 11.47
CA ASP A 168 -0.76 37.16 10.46
C ASP A 168 0.70 37.62 10.60
N SER A 169 1.44 37.60 9.49
CA SER A 169 2.87 37.94 9.43
C SER A 169 3.16 39.45 9.43
N GLN A 170 2.16 40.30 9.70
CA GLN A 170 2.22 41.77 9.74
C GLN A 170 1.98 42.35 11.15
N GLY A 171 2.16 41.53 12.19
CA GLY A 171 2.24 42.01 13.57
C GLY A 171 1.06 41.62 14.43
N ALA A 172 0.93 40.32 14.68
CA ALA A 172 0.40 39.69 15.89
C ALA A 172 -0.72 40.46 16.62
N LYS A 173 -1.97 40.32 16.17
CA LYS A 173 -3.15 40.63 17.01
C LYS A 173 -4.34 39.68 16.90
N ALA A 174 -4.38 38.73 15.97
CA ALA A 174 -5.43 37.72 15.92
C ALA A 174 -4.91 36.41 15.33
N GLU A 175 -5.20 35.32 16.04
CA GLU A 175 -5.06 33.95 15.52
C GLU A 175 -6.34 33.62 14.75
N THR A 176 -6.22 33.20 13.49
CA THR A 176 -7.35 32.83 12.62
C THR A 176 -7.28 31.34 12.30
N HIS A 177 -8.40 30.72 11.91
CA HIS A 177 -8.37 29.34 11.44
C HIS A 177 -7.52 29.26 10.16
N GLY A 178 -6.62 28.28 10.11
CA GLY A 178 -5.88 27.91 8.91
C GLY A 178 -6.61 26.81 8.14
N PRO A 179 -6.09 26.38 6.98
CA PRO A 179 -6.59 25.18 6.30
C PRO A 179 -6.31 23.95 7.16
N ASP A 180 -7.21 22.98 7.15
CA ASP A 180 -6.99 21.72 7.84
C ASP A 180 -5.86 20.94 7.17
N ILE A 181 -5.21 20.05 7.93
CA ILE A 181 -4.10 19.23 7.43
C ILE A 181 -4.31 17.77 7.79
N PRO A 182 -3.69 16.84 7.05
CA PRO A 182 -3.75 15.42 7.40
C PRO A 182 -2.97 15.15 8.69
N ASP A 183 -3.40 14.15 9.46
CA ASP A 183 -2.56 13.56 10.50
C ASP A 183 -1.36 12.81 9.88
N VAL A 184 -0.30 12.60 10.65
CA VAL A 184 0.93 11.94 10.19
C VAL A 184 0.67 10.46 9.87
N ASP A 185 -0.23 9.81 10.60
CA ASP A 185 -0.67 8.42 10.39
C ASP A 185 -1.97 8.31 9.58
N ASN A 186 -2.33 9.36 8.84
CA ASN A 186 -3.53 9.43 8.03
C ASN A 186 -3.64 8.28 7.00
N ARG A 187 -4.84 7.69 6.88
CA ARG A 187 -5.19 6.53 6.03
C ARG A 187 -4.50 5.22 6.41
N LYS A 188 -3.88 5.13 7.59
CA LYS A 188 -3.21 3.88 7.99
C LYS A 188 -4.20 2.73 8.09
N GLY A 189 -5.37 2.95 8.70
CA GLY A 189 -6.40 1.94 8.81
C GLY A 189 -7.05 1.59 7.47
N LEU A 190 -7.25 2.58 6.59
CA LEU A 190 -7.68 2.34 5.21
C LEU A 190 -6.68 1.50 4.43
N GLY A 191 -5.39 1.82 4.51
CA GLY A 191 -4.31 1.09 3.85
C GLY A 191 -4.22 -0.36 4.33
N ASP A 192 -4.37 -0.57 5.64
CA ASP A 192 -4.44 -1.91 6.23
C ASP A 192 -5.68 -2.68 5.75
N ALA A 193 -6.87 -2.05 5.77
CA ALA A 193 -8.09 -2.68 5.30
C ALA A 193 -8.03 -3.03 3.81
N LEU A 194 -7.46 -2.14 3.00
CA LEU A 194 -7.25 -2.38 1.57
C LEU A 194 -6.26 -3.53 1.33
N THR A 195 -5.16 -3.57 2.08
CA THR A 195 -4.19 -4.66 2.04
C THR A 195 -4.85 -5.99 2.42
N ALA A 196 -5.58 -6.02 3.52
CA ALA A 196 -6.29 -7.21 3.98
C ALA A 196 -7.33 -7.69 2.96
N GLY A 197 -8.16 -6.76 2.46
CA GLY A 197 -9.17 -7.06 1.46
C GLY A 197 -8.61 -7.51 0.12
N ALA A 198 -7.48 -6.96 -0.32
CA ALA A 198 -6.85 -7.34 -1.58
C ALA A 198 -6.06 -8.65 -1.50
N THR A 199 -5.43 -8.95 -0.35
CA THR A 199 -4.49 -10.08 -0.23
C THR A 199 -5.05 -11.29 0.51
N GLY A 200 -6.08 -11.09 1.34
CA GLY A 200 -6.58 -12.10 2.27
C GLY A 200 -5.71 -12.26 3.52
N ILE A 201 -4.82 -11.32 3.83
CA ILE A 201 -3.83 -11.38 4.92
C ILE A 201 -4.10 -10.26 5.93
N ASP A 202 -4.08 -10.57 7.24
CA ASP A 202 -4.02 -9.54 8.28
C ASP A 202 -2.65 -8.84 8.20
N PRO A 203 -2.58 -7.52 7.89
CA PRO A 203 -1.32 -6.81 7.71
C PRO A 203 -0.50 -6.65 8.99
N SER A 204 -1.11 -6.86 10.16
CA SER A 204 -0.46 -6.86 11.47
C SER A 204 -0.21 -8.27 12.01
N GLY A 205 -0.70 -9.29 11.31
CA GLY A 205 -0.65 -10.68 11.70
C GLY A 205 0.74 -11.31 11.61
N PRO A 206 0.94 -12.51 12.18
CA PRO A 206 2.16 -13.27 11.99
C PRO A 206 2.31 -13.69 10.51
N PRO A 207 3.51 -14.09 10.06
CA PRO A 207 3.70 -14.59 8.71
C PRO A 207 2.74 -15.71 8.33
N HIS A 208 1.99 -15.49 7.25
CA HIS A 208 1.03 -16.44 6.71
C HIS A 208 1.67 -17.33 5.64
N ALA A 209 1.17 -18.56 5.51
CA ALA A 209 1.53 -19.42 4.37
C ALA A 209 0.91 -18.88 3.07
N LEU A 210 1.32 -19.44 1.92
CA LEU A 210 0.78 -19.16 0.58
C LEU A 210 -0.71 -18.82 0.60
N THR A 211 -1.05 -17.57 0.29
CA THR A 211 -2.44 -17.15 0.16
C THR A 211 -2.98 -17.51 -1.23
N THR A 212 -4.15 -18.13 -1.25
CA THR A 212 -4.93 -18.29 -2.47
C THR A 212 -5.88 -17.10 -2.55
N HIS A 213 -5.76 -16.26 -3.58
CA HIS A 213 -6.66 -15.12 -3.76
C HIS A 213 -8.05 -15.58 -4.17
N SER A 214 -9.07 -15.16 -3.43
CA SER A 214 -10.46 -15.33 -3.83
C SER A 214 -10.83 -14.43 -5.02
N GLY A 215 -11.99 -14.67 -5.62
CA GLY A 215 -12.52 -13.77 -6.67
C GLY A 215 -12.77 -12.35 -6.18
N VAL A 216 -13.06 -12.16 -4.88
CA VAL A 216 -13.24 -10.83 -4.26
C VAL A 216 -11.89 -10.13 -4.12
N ASN A 217 -10.88 -10.84 -3.63
CA ASN A 217 -9.52 -10.32 -3.47
C ASN A 217 -8.98 -9.78 -4.82
N ASN A 218 -9.14 -10.58 -5.89
CA ASN A 218 -8.73 -10.17 -7.24
C ASN A 218 -9.47 -8.91 -7.71
N ARG A 219 -10.79 -8.81 -7.48
CA ARG A 219 -11.56 -7.62 -7.85
C ARG A 219 -11.08 -6.38 -7.11
N ILE A 220 -10.78 -6.49 -5.81
CA ILE A 220 -10.26 -5.37 -5.03
C ILE A 220 -8.90 -4.94 -5.57
N PHE A 221 -7.97 -5.88 -5.79
CA PHE A 221 -6.66 -5.55 -6.35
C PHE A 221 -6.76 -4.87 -7.72
N GLU A 222 -7.48 -5.48 -8.66
CA GLU A 222 -7.62 -4.93 -10.02
C GLU A 222 -8.37 -3.59 -10.02
N HIS A 223 -9.37 -3.41 -9.15
CA HIS A 223 -10.07 -2.14 -9.04
C HIS A 223 -9.24 -1.05 -8.39
N SER A 224 -8.49 -1.35 -7.32
CA SER A 224 -7.54 -0.40 -6.72
C SER A 224 -6.49 0.04 -7.72
N LEU A 225 -5.95 -0.89 -8.51
CA LEU A 225 -5.00 -0.62 -9.57
C LEU A 225 -5.60 0.31 -10.63
N ASP A 226 -6.83 0.03 -11.11
CA ASP A 226 -7.54 0.87 -12.07
C ASP A 226 -7.91 2.26 -11.51
N PHE A 227 -8.30 2.33 -10.24
CA PHE A 227 -8.77 3.56 -9.60
C PHE A 227 -7.60 4.49 -9.27
N LEU A 228 -6.59 3.98 -8.56
CA LEU A 228 -5.45 4.79 -8.08
C LEU A 228 -4.51 5.18 -9.22
N SER A 229 -4.34 4.35 -10.26
CA SER A 229 -3.54 4.75 -11.42
C SER A 229 -4.10 5.96 -12.17
N LYS A 230 -5.41 6.21 -12.11
CA LYS A 230 -6.02 7.41 -12.70
C LYS A 230 -5.77 8.68 -11.89
N GLN A 231 -5.38 8.55 -10.63
CA GLN A 231 -5.03 9.68 -9.78
C GLN A 231 -3.63 10.22 -10.08
N GLY A 232 -2.78 9.44 -10.76
CA GLY A 232 -1.43 9.87 -11.09
C GLY A 232 -0.66 10.30 -9.85
N ASN A 233 -0.14 11.52 -9.86
CA ASN A 233 0.61 12.08 -8.74
C ASN A 233 -0.22 12.44 -7.49
N ASP A 234 -1.55 12.38 -7.57
CA ASP A 234 -2.44 12.63 -6.42
C ASP A 234 -2.59 11.39 -5.51
N VAL A 235 -1.96 10.24 -5.84
CA VAL A 235 -1.98 9.06 -4.98
C VAL A 235 -1.38 9.41 -3.60
N PRO A 236 -2.14 9.21 -2.49
CA PRO A 236 -1.67 9.56 -1.16
C PRO A 236 -0.38 8.82 -0.78
N ALA A 237 0.59 9.56 -0.23
CA ALA A 237 1.87 8.99 0.19
C ALA A 237 1.71 7.88 1.24
N SER A 238 0.73 7.99 2.12
CA SER A 238 0.46 7.01 3.17
C SER A 238 -0.04 5.66 2.67
N LEU A 239 -0.47 5.55 1.41
CA LEU A 239 -0.91 4.27 0.82
C LEU A 239 0.21 3.52 0.09
N ARG A 240 1.39 4.12 -0.09
CA ARG A 240 2.46 3.54 -0.94
C ARG A 240 2.98 2.21 -0.42
N ASP A 241 3.18 2.07 0.89
CA ASP A 241 3.61 0.82 1.51
C ASP A 241 2.57 -0.29 1.32
N ASP A 242 1.29 0.05 1.48
CA ASP A 242 0.19 -0.89 1.34
C ASP A 242 0.03 -1.36 -0.11
N LEU A 243 0.18 -0.45 -1.08
CA LEU A 243 0.24 -0.81 -2.49
C LEU A 243 1.43 -1.71 -2.81
N ALA A 244 2.60 -1.45 -2.22
CA ALA A 244 3.77 -2.30 -2.37
C ALA A 244 3.53 -3.71 -1.81
N LYS A 245 2.94 -3.83 -0.60
CA LYS A 245 2.55 -5.13 -0.02
C LYS A 245 1.57 -5.89 -0.92
N ILE A 246 0.54 -5.21 -1.42
CA ILE A 246 -0.46 -5.81 -2.32
C ILE A 246 0.21 -6.30 -3.61
N MET A 247 0.98 -5.45 -4.29
CA MET A 247 1.66 -5.82 -5.54
C MET A 247 2.67 -6.96 -5.34
N THR A 248 3.41 -6.97 -4.22
CA THR A 248 4.30 -8.08 -3.84
C THR A 248 3.52 -9.38 -3.64
N ASN A 249 2.34 -9.31 -3.02
CA ASN A 249 1.48 -10.48 -2.83
C ASN A 249 0.89 -11.03 -4.13
N TYR A 250 0.63 -10.17 -5.12
CA TYR A 250 0.30 -10.54 -6.50
C TYR A 250 1.52 -10.66 -7.40
N GLY A 251 2.69 -11.00 -6.82
CA GLY A 251 3.97 -10.94 -7.51
C GLY A 251 4.06 -11.78 -8.79
N ASP A 252 3.29 -12.86 -8.91
CA ASP A 252 3.21 -13.66 -10.14
C ASP A 252 2.58 -12.87 -11.30
N LYS A 253 1.44 -12.22 -11.06
CA LYS A 253 0.75 -11.38 -12.05
C LYS A 253 1.53 -10.10 -12.32
N VAL A 254 2.03 -9.44 -11.27
CA VAL A 254 2.79 -8.20 -11.40
C VAL A 254 4.08 -8.44 -12.18
N TYR A 255 4.87 -9.47 -11.82
CA TYR A 255 6.07 -9.83 -12.57
C TYR A 255 5.76 -10.21 -14.01
N ALA A 256 4.71 -11.01 -14.26
CA ALA A 256 4.31 -11.36 -15.62
C ALA A 256 3.93 -10.12 -16.45
N THR A 257 3.26 -9.12 -15.85
CA THR A 257 2.96 -7.84 -16.52
C THR A 257 4.21 -6.99 -16.77
N MET A 258 5.16 -6.94 -15.83
CA MET A 258 6.41 -6.18 -15.97
C MET A 258 7.38 -6.81 -16.99
N SER A 259 7.30 -8.13 -17.18
CA SER A 259 8.28 -8.90 -17.97
C SER A 259 7.82 -9.28 -19.38
N ASP A 260 6.59 -8.99 -19.77
CA ASP A 260 6.07 -9.33 -21.11
C ASP A 260 6.12 -8.11 -22.07
N PRO A 261 7.01 -8.13 -23.06
CA PRO A 261 7.12 -7.05 -24.06
C PRO A 261 6.01 -7.11 -25.13
N SER A 262 5.20 -8.17 -25.18
CA SER A 262 4.16 -8.35 -26.20
C SER A 262 2.86 -7.63 -25.89
N GLY A 263 2.68 -7.17 -24.64
CA GLY A 263 1.47 -6.52 -24.16
C GLY A 263 0.31 -7.47 -23.79
N HIS A 264 0.47 -8.80 -23.93
CA HIS A 264 -0.55 -9.79 -23.54
C HIS A 264 -0.45 -10.14 -22.05
N THR A 265 -0.67 -9.14 -21.22
CA THR A 265 -0.36 -9.17 -19.78
C THR A 265 -1.59 -9.51 -18.93
N PRO A 266 -1.40 -10.16 -17.76
CA PRO A 266 -2.51 -10.49 -16.86
C PRO A 266 -3.13 -9.26 -16.17
N LEU A 267 -2.42 -8.14 -16.14
CA LEU A 267 -2.86 -6.84 -15.62
C LEU A 267 -2.56 -5.76 -16.65
N ASN A 268 -3.27 -4.63 -16.59
CA ASN A 268 -2.96 -3.50 -17.46
C ASN A 268 -1.56 -2.94 -17.15
N GLN A 269 -0.65 -3.05 -18.12
CA GLN A 269 0.75 -2.63 -17.96
C GLN A 269 0.91 -1.14 -17.64
N GLY A 270 0.05 -0.27 -18.16
CA GLY A 270 0.05 1.15 -17.84
C GLY A 270 -0.29 1.44 -16.38
N GLN A 271 -1.27 0.72 -15.83
CA GLN A 271 -1.65 0.87 -14.44
C GLN A 271 -0.55 0.33 -13.50
N VAL A 272 0.07 -0.81 -13.85
CA VAL A 272 1.21 -1.36 -13.10
C VAL A 272 2.40 -0.41 -13.12
N MET A 273 2.70 0.23 -14.26
CA MET A 273 3.76 1.23 -14.36
C MET A 273 3.46 2.44 -13.48
N GLU A 274 2.24 2.96 -13.53
CA GLU A 274 1.85 4.12 -12.71
C GLU A 274 1.96 3.82 -11.22
N MET A 275 1.51 2.65 -10.75
CA MET A 275 1.68 2.28 -9.33
C MET A 275 3.15 2.04 -8.97
N THR A 276 3.93 1.42 -9.87
CA THR A 276 5.37 1.28 -9.67
C THR A 276 6.04 2.64 -9.50
N LYS A 277 5.66 3.63 -10.31
CA LYS A 277 6.11 5.03 -10.18
C LYS A 277 5.73 5.62 -8.83
N GLN A 278 4.46 5.53 -8.41
CA GLN A 278 4.02 6.13 -7.14
C GLN A 278 4.66 5.46 -5.91
N ILE A 279 4.79 4.13 -5.91
CA ILE A 279 5.52 3.37 -4.89
C ILE A 279 6.98 3.82 -4.83
N SER A 280 7.61 4.01 -5.99
CA SER A 280 9.02 4.43 -6.10
C SER A 280 9.32 5.83 -5.56
N ARG A 281 8.32 6.62 -5.19
CA ARG A 281 8.54 7.91 -4.51
C ARG A 281 8.93 7.75 -3.05
N SER A 282 8.72 6.58 -2.45
CA SER A 282 9.15 6.24 -1.09
C SER A 282 10.25 5.18 -1.15
N GLU A 283 11.37 5.42 -0.47
CA GLU A 283 12.47 4.45 -0.36
C GLU A 283 11.98 3.11 0.21
N GLU A 284 11.21 3.16 1.30
CA GLU A 284 10.71 1.99 2.00
C GLU A 284 9.75 1.19 1.12
N SER A 285 8.76 1.86 0.52
CA SER A 285 7.77 1.21 -0.34
C SER A 285 8.42 0.61 -1.60
N TYR A 286 9.39 1.32 -2.19
CA TYR A 286 10.17 0.78 -3.31
C TYR A 286 10.93 -0.47 -2.92
N GLY A 287 11.58 -0.46 -1.74
CA GLY A 287 12.28 -1.64 -1.24
C GLY A 287 11.37 -2.85 -1.07
N MET A 288 10.16 -2.64 -0.52
CA MET A 288 9.17 -3.72 -0.39
C MET A 288 8.76 -4.33 -1.75
N LEU A 289 8.49 -3.48 -2.75
CA LEU A 289 8.13 -3.95 -4.09
C LEU A 289 9.30 -4.67 -4.78
N HIS A 290 10.49 -4.08 -4.74
CA HIS A 290 11.67 -4.59 -5.43
C HIS A 290 12.14 -5.92 -4.85
N GLU A 291 12.12 -6.06 -3.52
CA GLU A 291 12.36 -7.34 -2.84
C GLU A 291 11.34 -8.39 -3.29
N GLY A 292 10.04 -8.06 -3.24
CA GLY A 292 8.97 -8.94 -3.71
C GLY A 292 9.15 -9.40 -5.16
N MET A 293 9.55 -8.49 -6.06
CA MET A 293 9.82 -8.82 -7.46
C MET A 293 11.07 -9.68 -7.62
N ASN A 294 12.13 -9.50 -6.81
CA ASN A 294 13.29 -10.41 -6.82
C ASN A 294 12.88 -11.85 -6.48
N HIS A 295 11.98 -12.02 -5.51
CA HIS A 295 11.40 -13.32 -5.20
C HIS A 295 10.61 -13.92 -6.38
N ALA A 296 9.76 -13.13 -7.04
CA ALA A 296 9.01 -13.57 -8.22
C ALA A 296 9.94 -13.93 -9.41
N ILE A 297 10.95 -13.10 -9.68
CA ILE A 297 11.95 -13.31 -10.74
C ILE A 297 12.71 -14.61 -10.48
N VAL A 298 13.31 -14.78 -9.30
CA VAL A 298 14.08 -15.98 -8.99
C VAL A 298 13.19 -17.22 -8.97
N GLY A 299 11.95 -17.10 -8.49
CA GLY A 299 10.95 -18.17 -8.57
C GLY A 299 10.72 -18.65 -10.01
N SER A 300 10.65 -17.72 -10.96
CA SER A 300 10.44 -18.03 -12.39
C SER A 300 11.55 -18.89 -13.00
N PHE A 301 12.79 -18.81 -12.50
CA PHE A 301 13.91 -19.61 -13.01
C PHE A 301 13.72 -21.11 -12.79
N TYR A 302 12.91 -21.48 -11.80
CA TYR A 302 12.58 -22.87 -11.47
C TYR A 302 11.32 -23.38 -12.20
N ASP A 303 10.63 -22.53 -12.95
CA ASP A 303 9.43 -22.92 -13.70
C ASP A 303 9.79 -23.74 -14.93
N ARG A 304 9.63 -25.06 -14.81
CA ARG A 304 9.93 -26.03 -15.88
C ARG A 304 8.95 -25.97 -17.06
N SER A 305 7.85 -25.22 -16.95
CA SER A 305 6.92 -25.01 -18.06
C SER A 305 7.40 -23.94 -19.04
N ARG A 306 8.32 -23.07 -18.63
CA ARG A 306 8.90 -22.01 -19.45
C ARG A 306 10.26 -22.42 -20.00
N ARG A 307 10.64 -21.84 -21.15
CA ARG A 307 11.97 -22.05 -21.69
C ARG A 307 12.99 -21.24 -20.87
N PRO A 308 14.16 -21.79 -20.52
CA PRO A 308 15.15 -21.09 -19.71
C PRO A 308 15.51 -19.70 -20.23
N GLU A 309 15.75 -19.54 -21.52
CA GLU A 309 16.02 -18.26 -22.17
C GLU A 309 14.95 -17.20 -21.88
N ASP A 310 13.67 -17.59 -21.98
CA ASP A 310 12.54 -16.67 -21.80
C ASP A 310 12.49 -16.16 -20.36
N THR A 311 12.91 -16.97 -19.38
CA THR A 311 12.96 -16.56 -17.97
C THR A 311 14.11 -15.59 -17.68
N LEU A 312 15.26 -15.71 -18.38
CA LEU A 312 16.37 -14.77 -18.25
C LEU A 312 16.03 -13.42 -18.88
N ASP A 313 15.44 -13.44 -20.08
CA ASP A 313 15.01 -12.23 -20.78
C ASP A 313 13.88 -11.53 -19.99
N ALA A 314 12.90 -12.29 -19.49
CA ALA A 314 11.82 -11.77 -18.63
C ALA A 314 12.35 -11.13 -17.35
N ALA A 315 13.37 -11.70 -16.71
CA ALA A 315 14.03 -11.08 -15.56
C ALA A 315 14.62 -9.71 -15.91
N GLY A 316 15.35 -9.62 -17.03
CA GLY A 316 15.88 -8.36 -17.53
C GLY A 316 14.77 -7.34 -17.78
N TYR A 317 13.71 -7.72 -18.51
CA TYR A 317 12.58 -6.83 -18.80
C TYR A 317 11.93 -6.27 -17.54
N ALA A 318 11.69 -7.09 -16.51
CA ALA A 318 11.12 -6.63 -15.25
C ALA A 318 12.01 -5.63 -14.52
N ILE A 319 13.33 -5.85 -14.49
CA ILE A 319 14.28 -4.89 -13.90
C ILE A 319 14.25 -3.56 -14.66
N GLY A 320 14.28 -3.61 -15.99
CA GLY A 320 14.18 -2.41 -16.84
C GLY A 320 12.89 -1.63 -16.61
N PHE A 321 11.76 -2.33 -16.45
CA PHE A 321 10.45 -1.76 -16.16
C PHE A 321 10.42 -1.05 -14.80
N MET A 322 10.88 -1.71 -13.74
CA MET A 322 10.90 -1.12 -12.38
C MET A 322 11.80 0.13 -12.33
N GLU A 323 12.93 0.08 -13.01
CA GLU A 323 13.84 1.23 -13.10
C GLU A 323 13.23 2.42 -13.82
N GLU A 324 12.45 2.18 -14.87
CA GLU A 324 11.74 3.26 -15.56
C GLU A 324 10.68 3.88 -14.65
N GLY A 325 9.95 3.05 -13.88
CA GLY A 325 9.04 3.53 -12.85
C GLY A 325 9.76 4.42 -11.82
N ARG A 326 10.93 3.97 -11.32
CA ARG A 326 11.75 4.75 -10.39
C ARG A 326 12.29 6.03 -11.01
N TYR A 327 12.78 5.98 -12.25
CA TYR A 327 13.27 7.16 -12.96
C TYR A 327 12.16 8.21 -13.10
N ASN A 328 10.96 7.78 -13.48
CA ASN A 328 9.80 8.68 -13.59
C ASN A 328 9.34 9.23 -12.23
N ALA A 329 9.52 8.49 -11.15
CA ALA A 329 9.20 8.95 -9.79
C ALA A 329 10.15 10.06 -9.32
N LEU A 330 11.44 9.96 -9.66
CA LEU A 330 12.50 10.86 -9.21
C LEU A 330 12.74 12.06 -10.13
N LYS A 331 12.11 12.10 -11.31
CA LYS A 331 12.26 13.19 -12.28
C LYS A 331 11.27 14.32 -11.98
N GLY A 332 11.77 15.51 -11.60
CA GLY A 332 10.99 16.75 -11.49
C GLY A 332 11.07 17.45 -10.14
N ASP A 333 10.26 18.50 -9.94
CA ASP A 333 10.22 19.36 -8.74
C ASP A 333 9.69 18.67 -7.47
N GLN A 334 9.30 17.39 -7.57
CA GLN A 334 8.83 16.55 -6.46
C GLN A 334 9.88 15.52 -6.02
N HIS A 335 11.17 15.85 -6.20
CA HIS A 335 12.28 15.06 -5.70
C HIS A 335 12.19 14.94 -4.18
N ASP A 336 11.92 13.74 -3.67
CA ASP A 336 11.89 13.49 -2.24
C ASP A 336 13.33 13.37 -1.71
N TYR A 337 13.72 14.29 -0.84
CA TYR A 337 15.02 14.31 -0.17
C TYR A 337 15.26 13.10 0.75
N THR A 338 14.25 12.25 1.00
CA THR A 338 14.43 10.96 1.68
C THR A 338 15.39 10.05 0.92
N TRP A 339 15.28 10.00 -0.41
CA TRP A 339 16.19 9.26 -1.30
C TRP A 339 17.64 9.78 -1.29
N ASP A 340 17.84 11.03 -0.90
CA ASP A 340 19.16 11.67 -0.81
C ASP A 340 19.84 11.43 0.55
N LYS A 341 19.13 10.87 1.52
CA LYS A 341 19.72 10.39 2.78
C LYS A 341 20.24 8.97 2.55
N ALA A 342 21.34 8.62 3.22
CA ALA A 342 21.99 7.32 3.07
C ALA A 342 20.96 6.19 3.22
N TRP A 343 20.77 5.39 2.16
CA TRP A 343 19.87 4.26 2.08
C TRP A 343 20.26 3.30 3.19
N SER A 344 19.45 3.26 4.25
CA SER A 344 19.61 2.29 5.33
C SER A 344 18.56 1.22 5.12
N TYR A 345 18.92 0.19 4.35
CA TYR A 345 18.04 -0.96 4.17
C TYR A 345 17.79 -1.61 5.54
N HIS A 346 16.57 -1.47 6.04
CA HIS A 346 16.01 -2.37 7.01
C HIS A 346 15.09 -3.30 6.22
N ALA A 347 15.52 -4.55 5.96
CA ALA A 347 14.61 -5.61 5.52
C ALA A 347 13.43 -5.61 6.51
N SER A 348 12.29 -5.10 6.10
CA SER A 348 11.11 -5.08 6.95
C SER A 348 10.62 -6.52 6.99
N GLY A 349 10.81 -7.20 8.12
CA GLY A 349 10.28 -8.57 8.29
C GLY A 349 8.77 -8.66 8.05
N ALA A 350 8.08 -7.51 8.04
CA ALA A 350 6.67 -7.37 7.67
C ALA A 350 6.37 -7.70 6.19
N ILE A 351 7.28 -7.45 5.24
CA ILE A 351 7.01 -7.76 3.82
C ILE A 351 7.06 -9.26 3.53
N LEU A 352 7.80 -10.04 4.33
CA LEU A 352 7.89 -11.50 4.20
C LEU A 352 6.53 -12.18 4.31
N ASN A 353 5.56 -11.58 5.01
CA ASN A 353 4.19 -12.08 5.10
C ASN A 353 3.47 -12.06 3.75
N PHE A 354 3.85 -11.14 2.86
CA PHE A 354 3.19 -10.89 1.60
C PHE A 354 3.86 -11.59 0.43
N ILE A 355 5.14 -11.94 0.53
CA ILE A 355 5.84 -12.69 -0.50
C ILE A 355 5.26 -14.11 -0.59
N PRO A 356 4.71 -14.53 -1.75
CA PRO A 356 4.20 -15.89 -1.90
C PRO A 356 5.29 -16.92 -1.59
N GLY A 357 4.93 -17.99 -0.88
CA GLY A 357 5.86 -19.02 -0.42
C GLY A 357 6.60 -19.73 -1.55
N ILE A 358 7.77 -19.20 -1.92
CA ILE A 358 8.73 -19.86 -2.80
C ILE A 358 9.62 -20.81 -1.97
N GLY A 359 10.05 -21.93 -2.55
CA GLY A 359 10.85 -22.92 -1.81
C GLY A 359 12.21 -22.39 -1.33
N ASP A 360 12.78 -23.00 -0.28
CA ASP A 360 14.02 -22.55 0.42
C ASP A 360 15.19 -22.15 -0.50
N ILE A 361 15.36 -22.86 -1.62
CA ILE A 361 16.45 -22.58 -2.57
C ILE A 361 16.18 -21.28 -3.35
N ALA A 362 14.93 -21.05 -3.75
CA ALA A 362 14.53 -19.83 -4.42
C ALA A 362 14.57 -18.62 -3.46
N GLN A 363 14.17 -18.80 -2.19
CA GLN A 363 14.32 -17.77 -1.14
C GLN A 363 15.78 -17.33 -1.00
N ARG A 364 16.72 -18.26 -0.77
CA ARG A 364 18.15 -17.92 -0.68
C ARG A 364 18.71 -17.27 -1.95
N GLY A 365 18.17 -17.64 -3.12
CA GLY A 365 18.53 -17.02 -4.38
C GLY A 365 18.07 -15.56 -4.45
N ALA A 366 16.82 -15.29 -4.05
CA ALA A 366 16.24 -13.96 -3.99
C ALA A 366 16.96 -13.07 -2.96
N ASP A 367 17.25 -13.59 -1.76
CA ASP A 367 18.00 -12.85 -0.72
C ASP A 367 19.38 -12.38 -1.23
N ALA A 368 20.07 -13.24 -2.00
CA ALA A 368 21.36 -12.90 -2.61
C ALA A 368 21.23 -11.81 -3.69
N VAL A 369 20.15 -11.83 -4.48
CA VAL A 369 19.84 -10.81 -5.48
C VAL A 369 19.48 -9.48 -4.82
N THR A 370 18.62 -9.50 -3.80
CA THR A 370 18.25 -8.32 -3.01
C THR A 370 19.49 -7.70 -2.36
N SER A 371 20.39 -8.52 -1.80
CA SER A 371 21.68 -8.05 -1.27
C SER A 371 22.54 -7.37 -2.34
N ALA A 372 22.58 -7.90 -3.56
CA ALA A 372 23.34 -7.32 -4.67
C ALA A 372 22.74 -5.99 -5.15
N TRP A 373 21.43 -5.89 -5.21
CA TRP A 373 20.72 -4.65 -5.50
C TRP A 373 20.97 -3.56 -4.44
N ILE A 374 20.95 -3.90 -3.15
CA ILE A 374 21.27 -2.94 -2.09
C ILE A 374 22.71 -2.40 -2.25
N MET A 375 23.66 -3.25 -2.66
CA MET A 375 25.02 -2.79 -2.95
C MET A 375 25.09 -1.81 -4.14
N ASP A 376 24.30 -2.04 -5.19
CA ASP A 376 24.17 -1.12 -6.31
C ASP A 376 23.67 0.27 -5.83
N GLU A 377 22.63 0.30 -4.99
CA GLU A 377 22.05 1.57 -4.51
C GLU A 377 22.97 2.32 -3.53
N GLN A 378 23.65 1.61 -2.62
CA GLN A 378 24.65 2.21 -1.74
C GLN A 378 25.81 2.85 -2.51
N LYS A 379 26.26 2.18 -3.59
CA LYS A 379 27.32 2.70 -4.44
C LYS A 379 26.85 3.94 -5.21
N HIS A 380 25.64 3.91 -5.74
CA HIS A 380 25.05 5.05 -6.44
C HIS A 380 24.97 6.31 -5.56
N GLN A 381 24.57 6.18 -4.29
CA GLN A 381 24.58 7.31 -3.36
C GLN A 381 26.00 7.85 -3.08
N ALA A 382 26.99 6.97 -2.93
CA ALA A 382 28.39 7.38 -2.76
C ALA A 382 28.93 8.12 -4.00
N ASP A 383 28.52 7.69 -5.19
CA ASP A 383 28.93 8.32 -6.46
C ASP A 383 28.24 9.69 -6.65
N LYS A 384 26.95 9.85 -6.30
CA LYS A 384 26.25 11.16 -6.27
C LYS A 384 26.94 12.20 -5.37
N LEU A 385 27.50 11.76 -4.23
CA LEU A 385 28.28 12.62 -3.34
C LEU A 385 29.65 13.05 -3.91
N THR A 386 30.12 12.39 -4.98
CA THR A 386 31.49 12.55 -5.48
C THR A 386 31.61 13.00 -6.95
N ASN A 387 30.61 12.80 -7.83
CA ASN A 387 30.59 13.33 -9.21
C ASN A 387 29.20 13.30 -9.88
N ASP A 388 28.80 14.41 -10.51
CA ASP A 388 27.47 14.65 -11.11
C ASP A 388 27.19 13.97 -12.48
N ASN A 389 28.01 13.02 -12.96
CA ASN A 389 28.04 12.73 -14.42
C ASN A 389 28.16 11.26 -14.87
N GLN A 390 27.65 10.27 -14.12
CA GLN A 390 27.53 8.90 -14.67
C GLN A 390 26.08 8.46 -14.88
N GLN A 391 25.80 8.09 -16.13
CA GLN A 391 24.52 7.66 -16.67
C GLN A 391 23.99 6.38 -15.99
N THR A 392 22.67 6.22 -16.04
CA THR A 392 21.82 5.12 -15.54
C THR A 392 22.39 3.69 -15.69
N TYR A 393 23.27 3.45 -16.66
CA TYR A 393 23.88 2.15 -16.95
C TYR A 393 24.68 1.51 -15.80
N THR A 394 25.29 2.27 -14.90
CA THR A 394 26.08 1.72 -13.78
C THR A 394 25.26 1.32 -12.56
N MET A 395 23.97 1.68 -12.48
CA MET A 395 23.16 1.56 -11.26
C MET A 395 22.61 0.15 -10.97
N ARG A 396 22.79 -0.83 -11.85
CA ARG A 396 22.09 -2.14 -11.77
C ARG A 396 22.96 -3.37 -12.02
N GLN A 397 24.26 -3.16 -12.14
CA GLN A 397 25.15 -4.19 -12.64
C GLN A 397 25.30 -5.34 -11.64
N TYR A 398 25.35 -5.07 -10.33
CA TYR A 398 25.47 -6.13 -9.33
C TYR A 398 24.18 -6.96 -9.27
N GLN A 399 23.01 -6.33 -9.31
CA GLN A 399 21.72 -7.05 -9.32
C GLN A 399 21.57 -7.93 -10.56
N LEU A 400 21.79 -7.39 -11.76
CA LEU A 400 21.67 -8.16 -13.00
C LEU A 400 22.67 -9.33 -13.05
N ASN A 401 23.89 -9.12 -12.55
CA ASN A 401 24.88 -10.18 -12.43
C ASN A 401 24.43 -11.27 -11.44
N ALA A 402 23.91 -10.88 -10.29
CA ALA A 402 23.39 -11.82 -9.30
C ALA A 402 22.20 -12.63 -9.86
N LEU A 403 21.30 -11.98 -10.60
CA LEU A 403 20.19 -12.66 -11.29
C LEU A 403 20.68 -13.65 -12.34
N ALA A 404 21.63 -13.25 -13.19
CA ALA A 404 22.25 -14.14 -14.17
C ALA A 404 22.92 -15.36 -13.50
N ASP A 405 23.63 -15.14 -12.38
CA ASP A 405 24.25 -16.21 -11.60
C ASP A 405 23.22 -17.18 -11.03
N GLN A 406 22.11 -16.68 -10.47
CA GLN A 406 21.03 -17.53 -9.98
C GLN A 406 20.36 -18.30 -11.12
N TRP A 407 20.07 -17.64 -12.23
CA TRP A 407 19.51 -18.29 -13.41
C TRP A 407 20.43 -19.41 -13.92
N TYR A 408 21.75 -19.17 -14.00
CA TYR A 408 22.71 -20.17 -14.48
C TYR A 408 22.83 -21.35 -13.51
N LYS A 409 22.78 -21.13 -12.19
CA LYS A 409 22.75 -22.24 -11.21
C LYS A 409 21.60 -23.20 -11.47
N VAL A 410 20.44 -22.69 -11.86
CA VAL A 410 19.25 -23.50 -12.14
C VAL A 410 19.29 -24.12 -13.53
N ASN A 411 19.75 -23.36 -14.53
CA ASN A 411 19.62 -23.69 -15.95
C ASN A 411 20.93 -24.10 -16.66
N SER A 412 22.03 -24.27 -15.91
CA SER A 412 23.37 -24.57 -16.47
C SER A 412 23.40 -25.75 -17.44
N THR A 413 22.64 -26.83 -17.16
CA THR A 413 22.57 -28.01 -18.04
C THR A 413 22.06 -27.65 -19.42
N TRP A 414 21.04 -26.79 -19.49
CA TRP A 414 20.53 -26.26 -20.76
C TRP A 414 21.53 -25.27 -21.38
N ALA A 415 22.01 -24.32 -20.58
CA ALA A 415 22.84 -23.21 -21.03
C ALA A 415 24.17 -23.65 -21.68
N THR A 416 24.78 -24.75 -21.19
CA THR A 416 26.05 -25.27 -21.75
C THR A 416 25.96 -25.71 -23.21
N GLY A 417 24.76 -26.03 -23.71
CA GLY A 417 24.53 -26.41 -25.10
C GLY A 417 24.10 -25.24 -25.99
N GLU A 418 23.81 -24.07 -25.43
CA GLU A 418 23.14 -22.99 -26.14
C GLU A 418 24.06 -21.81 -26.46
N THR A 419 23.96 -21.30 -27.68
CA THR A 419 24.81 -20.18 -28.13
C THR A 419 24.40 -18.89 -27.44
N GLY A 420 25.35 -18.21 -26.79
CA GLY A 420 25.12 -16.93 -26.13
C GLY A 420 24.70 -17.02 -24.66
N TYR A 421 24.71 -18.21 -24.05
CA TYR A 421 24.40 -18.42 -22.63
C TYR A 421 25.60 -18.98 -21.83
N SER A 422 26.82 -18.61 -22.23
CA SER A 422 28.03 -19.02 -21.49
C SER A 422 28.05 -18.42 -20.08
N ALA A 423 28.57 -19.20 -19.12
CA ALA A 423 28.70 -18.81 -17.71
C ALA A 423 29.55 -17.54 -17.50
N SER A 424 30.52 -17.29 -18.38
CA SER A 424 31.50 -16.22 -18.19
C SER A 424 31.09 -14.88 -18.79
N GLU A 425 30.10 -14.86 -19.70
CA GLU A 425 29.82 -13.65 -20.49
C GLU A 425 28.41 -13.62 -21.07
N GLY A 426 27.94 -14.72 -21.66
CA GLY A 426 26.70 -14.76 -22.44
C GLY A 426 25.48 -14.36 -21.63
N ILE A 427 25.29 -14.98 -20.46
CA ILE A 427 24.15 -14.72 -19.58
C ILE A 427 24.08 -13.26 -19.12
N TYR A 428 25.23 -12.64 -18.83
CA TYR A 428 25.31 -11.26 -18.36
C TYR A 428 24.94 -10.27 -19.47
N LYS A 429 25.42 -10.51 -20.70
CA LYS A 429 25.05 -9.68 -21.86
C LYS A 429 23.57 -9.79 -22.19
N LYS A 430 23.00 -11.00 -22.08
CA LYS A 430 21.59 -11.27 -22.37
C LYS A 430 20.68 -10.51 -21.42
N ILE A 431 20.85 -10.70 -20.12
CA ILE A 431 20.00 -10.03 -19.13
C ILE A 431 20.16 -8.50 -19.17
N ALA A 432 21.37 -7.98 -19.41
CA ALA A 432 21.59 -6.54 -19.55
C ALA A 432 20.89 -5.96 -20.78
N ALA A 433 21.01 -6.61 -21.94
CA ALA A 433 20.32 -6.18 -23.15
C ALA A 433 18.78 -6.26 -22.99
N ALA A 434 18.28 -7.28 -22.29
CA ALA A 434 16.87 -7.36 -21.96
C ALA A 434 16.43 -6.22 -21.03
N ALA A 435 17.23 -5.88 -20.00
CA ALA A 435 16.92 -4.75 -19.12
C ALA A 435 16.95 -3.39 -19.83
N ASP A 436 17.88 -3.17 -20.76
CA ASP A 436 17.90 -1.96 -21.62
C ASP A 436 16.62 -1.86 -22.45
N HIS A 437 16.20 -2.98 -23.07
CA HIS A 437 14.98 -3.02 -23.87
C HIS A 437 13.73 -2.86 -23.01
N GLY A 438 13.66 -3.50 -21.83
CA GLY A 438 12.55 -3.36 -20.89
C GLY A 438 12.35 -1.90 -20.46
N ASN A 439 13.44 -1.21 -20.13
CA ASN A 439 13.41 0.22 -19.82
C ASN A 439 12.90 1.05 -21.01
N SER A 440 13.43 0.81 -22.22
CA SER A 440 12.97 1.50 -23.43
C SER A 440 11.50 1.25 -23.77
N MET A 441 10.95 0.07 -23.45
CA MET A 441 9.55 -0.26 -23.70
C MET A 441 8.63 0.40 -22.66
N ALA A 442 9.14 0.56 -21.44
CA ALA A 442 8.47 1.21 -20.34
C ALA A 442 8.43 2.74 -20.45
N ASP A 443 9.38 3.33 -21.20
CA ASP A 443 9.46 4.78 -21.41
C ASP A 443 8.16 5.32 -22.02
N GLY A 444 7.62 6.37 -21.40
CA GLY A 444 6.37 7.01 -21.80
C GLY A 444 5.08 6.23 -21.52
N ILE A 445 5.14 5.08 -20.83
CA ILE A 445 3.93 4.35 -20.40
C ILE A 445 3.22 5.07 -19.24
N ALA A 446 3.98 5.59 -18.26
CA ALA A 446 3.42 6.31 -17.12
C ALA A 446 2.87 7.69 -17.53
N GLY A 447 1.81 8.14 -16.86
CA GLY A 447 1.27 9.47 -17.07
C GLY A 447 2.26 10.55 -16.63
N THR A 448 2.42 11.60 -17.42
CA THR A 448 3.22 12.80 -17.10
C THR A 448 2.48 13.79 -16.19
N HIS A 449 1.37 13.37 -15.57
CA HIS A 449 0.45 14.24 -14.82
C HIS A 449 0.49 13.93 -13.32
#